data_AF-A0A2V6V5K0-F1
#
_entry.id   AF-A0A2V6V5K0-F1
#
_cell.length_a   1.000
_cell.length_b   1.000
_cell.length_c   1.000
_cell.angle_alpha   90.00
_cell.angle_beta   90.00
_cell.angle_gamma   90.00
#
_symmetry.space_group_name_H-M   'P 1'
#
loop_
_entity.id
_entity.type
_entity.pdbx_description
1 polymer ?
#
loop_
_entity_poly.entity_id
_entity_poly.type
_entity_poly.pdbx_seq_one_letter_code
_entity_poly.pdbx_strand_id
1 'polypeptide(L)'
;MKKEVIVTSKAPQPITHNPQAIKVGPYVFVSGLYATDFKTGIPVRSNPNFPFAGPTDIELQTEYILKNLSEILQAAGSRLDNVVKTEVFLEHPKYLAGLDRVWREFFPKDPPARTTIEVGPHPLIPGALVEVHAIGIVPDGTVRKQVIQPAGVPTPSEHCSPAVRAGSFLFHSGLPATDFKTGIPVGKDPQFPNYRDNAEDQIGSSTCPCRRPAARCRSRGSWCRGR
;
A
#
# COMPACT_ATOMS: atom_id res chain seq x y z
N MET A 1 9.48 -5.83 -27.38
CA MET A 1 9.19 -6.90 -26.40
C MET A 1 7.76 -7.39 -26.65
N LYS A 2 7.53 -8.72 -26.61
CA LYS A 2 6.18 -9.30 -26.81
C LYS A 2 5.40 -9.23 -25.50
N LYS A 3 4.10 -8.93 -25.60
CA LYS A 3 3.15 -9.02 -24.49
C LYS A 3 2.66 -10.46 -24.35
N GLU A 4 2.74 -11.00 -23.14
CA GLU A 4 2.23 -12.32 -22.78
C GLU A 4 1.18 -12.16 -21.68
N VAL A 5 -0.02 -12.71 -21.91
CA VAL A 5 -1.07 -12.75 -20.89
C VAL A 5 -0.86 -14.01 -20.05
N ILE A 6 -0.73 -13.85 -18.74
CA ILE A 6 -0.50 -14.95 -17.82
C ILE A 6 -1.83 -15.31 -17.15
N VAL A 7 -2.19 -16.58 -17.26
CA VAL A 7 -3.37 -17.17 -16.63
C VAL A 7 -3.00 -18.54 -16.09
N THR A 8 -3.38 -18.81 -14.84
CA THR A 8 -3.24 -20.11 -14.19
C THR A 8 -4.56 -20.53 -13.55
N SER A 9 -4.84 -21.83 -13.57
CA SER A 9 -5.98 -22.42 -12.87
C SER A 9 -5.78 -22.54 -11.36
N LYS A 10 -4.54 -22.33 -10.87
CA LYS A 10 -4.18 -22.44 -9.46
C LYS A 10 -4.42 -21.16 -8.65
N ALA A 11 -4.68 -20.04 -9.31
CA ALA A 11 -5.10 -18.79 -8.69
C ALA A 11 -6.51 -18.43 -9.16
N PRO A 12 -7.31 -17.73 -8.34
CA PRO A 12 -8.64 -17.28 -8.74
C PRO A 12 -8.62 -16.44 -10.02
N GLN A 13 -9.61 -16.64 -10.89
CA GLN A 13 -9.81 -15.76 -12.03
C GLN A 13 -10.69 -14.58 -11.60
N PRO A 14 -10.26 -13.32 -11.83
CA PRO A 14 -11.09 -12.16 -11.57
C PRO A 14 -12.41 -12.21 -12.38
N ILE A 15 -13.50 -11.73 -11.78
CA ILE A 15 -14.80 -11.57 -12.48
C ILE A 15 -14.72 -10.46 -13.53
N THR A 16 -13.86 -9.46 -13.29
CA THR A 16 -13.58 -8.37 -14.21
C THR A 16 -12.74 -8.83 -15.40
N HIS A 17 -12.84 -8.17 -16.54
CA HIS A 17 -12.07 -8.43 -17.77
C HIS A 17 -10.55 -8.18 -17.67
N ASN A 18 -9.98 -8.23 -16.46
CA ASN A 18 -8.57 -8.02 -16.19
C ASN A 18 -7.84 -9.37 -16.15
N PRO A 19 -6.70 -9.52 -16.84
CA PRO A 19 -5.88 -10.73 -16.73
C PRO A 19 -5.27 -10.84 -15.32
N GLN A 20 -4.91 -12.06 -14.89
CA GLN A 20 -4.22 -12.25 -13.60
C GLN A 20 -2.87 -11.51 -13.59
N ALA A 21 -2.10 -11.65 -14.66
CA ALA A 21 -0.91 -10.84 -14.88
C ALA A 21 -0.62 -10.66 -16.37
N ILE A 22 0.18 -9.64 -16.68
CA ILE A 22 0.76 -9.42 -17.99
C ILE A 22 2.28 -9.45 -17.84
N LYS A 23 2.95 -10.22 -18.69
CA LYS A 23 4.41 -10.23 -18.79
C LYS A 23 4.84 -9.47 -20.05
N VAL A 24 5.81 -8.57 -19.91
CA VAL A 24 6.46 -7.85 -21.01
C VAL A 24 7.97 -7.82 -20.74
N GLY A 25 8.73 -8.51 -21.59
CA GLY A 25 10.16 -8.70 -21.35
C GLY A 25 10.40 -9.43 -20.01
N PRO A 26 11.33 -8.95 -19.15
CA PRO A 26 11.59 -9.57 -17.86
C PRO A 26 10.59 -9.15 -16.77
N TYR A 27 9.64 -8.25 -17.04
CA TYR A 27 8.71 -7.74 -16.02
C TYR A 27 7.37 -8.47 -16.06
N VAL A 28 6.82 -8.75 -14.87
CA VAL A 28 5.50 -9.35 -14.66
C VAL A 28 4.67 -8.37 -13.84
N PHE A 29 3.62 -7.83 -14.45
CA PHE A 29 2.68 -6.91 -13.83
C PHE A 29 1.45 -7.70 -13.39
N VAL A 30 1.28 -7.87 -12.09
CA VAL A 30 0.17 -8.64 -11.51
C VAL A 30 -0.97 -7.68 -11.20
N SER A 31 -2.19 -8.05 -11.60
CA SER A 31 -3.40 -7.29 -11.26
C SER A 31 -3.65 -7.30 -9.75
N GLY A 32 -4.51 -6.39 -9.28
CA GLY A 32 -4.93 -6.35 -7.89
C GLY A 32 -5.46 -7.70 -7.40
N LEU A 33 -4.85 -8.22 -6.34
CA LEU A 33 -5.22 -9.47 -5.71
C LEU A 33 -6.07 -9.19 -4.48
N TYR A 34 -7.23 -9.85 -4.44
CA TYR A 34 -8.17 -9.83 -3.34
C TYR A 34 -8.17 -11.17 -2.62
N ALA A 35 -8.57 -11.16 -1.35
CA ALA A 35 -8.66 -12.37 -0.55
C ALA A 35 -9.92 -13.21 -0.82
N THR A 36 -10.38 -13.28 -2.06
CA THR A 36 -11.61 -13.99 -2.48
C THR A 36 -11.35 -14.92 -3.66
N ASP A 37 -12.16 -15.98 -3.76
CA ASP A 37 -12.14 -16.93 -4.87
C ASP A 37 -12.96 -16.47 -6.08
N PHE A 38 -13.62 -15.31 -5.99
CA PHE A 38 -14.53 -14.75 -6.99
C PHE A 38 -15.73 -15.64 -7.37
N LYS A 39 -15.95 -16.75 -6.66
CA LYS A 39 -17.10 -17.65 -6.87
C LYS A 39 -18.16 -17.44 -5.79
N THR A 40 -17.70 -17.39 -4.54
CA THR A 40 -18.58 -17.16 -3.39
C THR A 40 -18.73 -15.67 -3.10
N GLY A 41 -17.78 -14.85 -3.56
CA GLY A 41 -17.72 -13.42 -3.23
C GLY A 41 -17.41 -13.14 -1.75
N ILE A 42 -17.05 -14.17 -0.98
CA ILE A 42 -16.76 -14.08 0.44
C ILE A 42 -15.24 -14.17 0.62
N PRO A 43 -14.61 -13.19 1.27
CA PRO A 43 -13.21 -13.28 1.63
C PRO A 43 -12.92 -14.38 2.64
N VAL A 44 -11.70 -14.94 2.60
CA VAL A 44 -11.24 -15.89 3.61
C VAL A 44 -11.29 -15.22 5.00
N ARG A 45 -11.80 -15.95 5.98
CA ARG A 45 -12.00 -15.48 7.36
C ARG A 45 -11.78 -16.60 8.36
N SER A 46 -11.49 -16.21 9.58
CA SER A 46 -11.39 -17.07 10.76
C SER A 46 -12.71 -17.79 11.03
N ASN A 47 -12.63 -18.88 11.78
CA ASN A 47 -13.80 -19.69 12.09
C ASN A 47 -14.77 -18.87 12.96
N PRO A 48 -16.01 -18.61 12.52
CA PRO A 48 -16.96 -17.78 13.27
C PRO A 48 -17.35 -18.40 14.62
N ASN A 49 -17.21 -19.71 14.78
CA ASN A 49 -17.47 -20.40 16.05
C ASN A 49 -16.30 -20.30 17.04
N PHE A 50 -15.09 -19.98 16.54
CA PHE A 50 -13.88 -19.85 17.35
C PHE A 50 -13.02 -18.66 16.90
N PRO A 51 -13.56 -17.42 16.97
CA PRO A 51 -12.92 -16.24 16.37
C PRO A 51 -11.62 -15.82 17.08
N PHE A 52 -11.37 -16.33 18.29
CA PHE A 52 -10.16 -16.05 19.06
C PHE A 52 -9.13 -17.19 19.01
N ALA A 53 -9.41 -18.26 18.26
CA ALA A 53 -8.52 -19.40 18.12
C ALA A 53 -7.95 -19.46 16.71
N GLY A 54 -6.61 -19.40 16.60
CA GLY A 54 -5.90 -19.45 15.32
C GLY A 54 -5.65 -18.06 14.71
N PRO A 55 -5.30 -18.01 13.41
CA PRO A 55 -4.95 -16.77 12.73
C PRO A 55 -6.15 -15.83 12.59
N THR A 56 -5.87 -14.53 12.67
CA THR A 56 -6.84 -13.46 12.45
C THR A 56 -7.24 -13.36 10.98
N ASP A 57 -8.37 -12.71 10.70
CA ASP A 57 -8.85 -12.52 9.32
C ASP A 57 -7.80 -11.85 8.42
N ILE A 58 -7.10 -10.82 8.91
CA ILE A 58 -6.06 -10.16 8.11
C ILE A 58 -4.90 -11.10 7.78
N GLU A 59 -4.51 -11.96 8.73
CA GLU A 59 -3.43 -12.92 8.50
C GLU A 59 -3.85 -13.95 7.44
N LEU A 60 -5.05 -14.51 7.55
CA LEU A 60 -5.60 -15.45 6.57
C LEU A 60 -5.74 -14.83 5.17
N GLN A 61 -6.25 -13.59 5.10
CA GLN A 61 -6.42 -12.88 3.84
C GLN A 61 -5.07 -12.53 3.20
N THR A 62 -4.09 -12.08 3.99
CA THR A 62 -2.73 -11.80 3.52
C THR A 62 -2.07 -13.08 3.00
N GLU A 63 -2.16 -14.18 3.75
CA GLU A 63 -1.60 -15.47 3.36
C GLU A 63 -2.21 -15.97 2.05
N TYR A 64 -3.53 -15.89 1.92
CA TYR A 64 -4.25 -16.26 0.71
C TYR A 64 -3.78 -15.47 -0.51
N ILE A 65 -3.68 -14.15 -0.38
CA ILE A 65 -3.20 -13.27 -1.45
C ILE A 65 -1.76 -13.61 -1.85
N LEU A 66 -0.86 -13.82 -0.90
CA LEU A 66 0.55 -14.12 -1.19
C LEU A 66 0.75 -15.51 -1.81
N LYS A 67 -0.08 -16.50 -1.44
CA LYS A 67 -0.12 -17.81 -2.12
C LYS A 67 -0.57 -17.66 -3.57
N ASN A 68 -1.65 -16.91 -3.83
CA ASN A 68 -2.11 -16.66 -5.19
C ASN A 68 -1.07 -15.90 -6.02
N LEU A 69 -0.42 -14.90 -5.43
CA LEU A 69 0.69 -14.17 -6.06
C LEU A 69 1.82 -15.14 -6.46
N SER A 70 2.18 -16.07 -5.57
CA SER A 70 3.19 -17.10 -5.87
C SER A 70 2.80 -17.95 -7.07
N GLU A 71 1.55 -18.44 -7.13
CA GLU A 71 1.08 -19.26 -8.26
C GLU A 71 1.06 -18.50 -9.58
N ILE A 72 0.66 -17.23 -9.57
CA ILE A 72 0.66 -16.36 -10.77
C ILE A 72 2.10 -16.10 -11.24
N LEU A 73 3.02 -15.81 -10.31
CA LEU A 73 4.43 -15.60 -10.64
C LEU A 73 5.08 -16.87 -11.17
N GLN A 74 4.80 -18.04 -10.58
CA GLN A 74 5.28 -19.32 -11.07
C GLN A 74 4.81 -19.59 -12.50
N ALA A 75 3.54 -19.31 -12.81
CA ALA A 75 3.01 -19.43 -14.17
C ALA A 75 3.69 -18.48 -15.17
N ALA A 76 4.23 -17.36 -14.71
CA ALA A 76 5.02 -16.43 -15.51
C ALA A 76 6.52 -16.82 -15.63
N GLY A 77 6.97 -17.87 -14.94
CA GLY A 77 8.39 -18.27 -14.85
C GLY A 77 9.19 -17.51 -13.77
N SER A 78 8.51 -16.97 -12.76
CA SER A 78 9.08 -16.21 -11.65
C SER A 78 8.76 -16.88 -10.29
N ARG A 79 9.05 -16.19 -9.18
CA ARG A 79 8.74 -16.59 -7.80
C ARG A 79 8.65 -15.35 -6.91
N LEU A 80 8.13 -15.51 -5.69
CA LEU A 80 7.97 -14.41 -4.73
C LEU A 80 9.27 -13.64 -4.45
N ASP A 81 10.42 -14.31 -4.34
CA ASP A 81 11.70 -13.62 -4.12
C ASP A 81 12.01 -12.55 -5.18
N ASN A 82 11.48 -12.73 -6.40
CA ASN A 82 11.69 -11.83 -7.53
C ASN A 82 10.66 -10.69 -7.59
N VAL A 83 9.78 -10.55 -6.60
CA VAL A 83 8.90 -9.38 -6.49
C VAL A 83 9.75 -8.16 -6.14
N VAL A 84 9.60 -7.10 -6.93
CA VAL A 84 10.39 -5.87 -6.80
C VAL A 84 9.60 -4.73 -6.19
N LYS A 85 8.28 -4.66 -6.44
CA LYS A 85 7.39 -3.64 -5.90
C LYS A 85 6.05 -4.26 -5.52
N THR A 86 5.50 -3.82 -4.40
CA THR A 86 4.11 -4.06 -4.01
C THR A 86 3.41 -2.76 -3.62
N GLU A 87 2.11 -2.75 -3.82
CA GLU A 87 1.20 -1.70 -3.34
C GLU A 87 0.11 -2.41 -2.55
N VAL A 88 0.00 -2.05 -1.27
CA VAL A 88 -0.88 -2.67 -0.30
C VAL A 88 -1.90 -1.64 0.11
N PHE A 89 -3.16 -1.95 -0.15
CA PHE A 89 -4.31 -1.13 0.19
C PHE A 89 -5.01 -1.81 1.37
N LEU A 90 -5.00 -1.16 2.53
CA LEU A 90 -5.61 -1.65 3.76
C LEU A 90 -6.96 -0.96 3.99
N GLU A 91 -7.94 -1.73 4.47
CA GLU A 91 -9.22 -1.17 4.94
C GLU A 91 -9.01 -0.23 6.14
N HIS A 92 -8.14 -0.62 7.08
CA HIS A 92 -7.88 0.14 8.30
C HIS A 92 -6.46 -0.12 8.83
N PRO A 93 -5.76 0.91 9.36
CA PRO A 93 -4.41 0.81 9.92
C PRO A 93 -4.22 -0.25 11.01
N LYS A 94 -5.28 -0.63 11.75
CA LYS A 94 -5.24 -1.66 12.80
C LYS A 94 -4.78 -3.03 12.28
N TYR A 95 -4.94 -3.26 10.97
CA TYR A 95 -4.59 -4.51 10.30
C TYR A 95 -3.10 -4.60 9.93
N LEU A 96 -2.36 -3.48 9.96
CA LEU A 96 -0.96 -3.44 9.54
C LEU A 96 -0.08 -4.45 10.28
N ALA A 97 -0.27 -4.60 11.59
CA ALA A 97 0.52 -5.52 12.40
C ALA A 97 0.29 -6.99 12.04
N GLY A 98 -0.95 -7.37 11.70
CA GLY A 98 -1.27 -8.73 11.26
C GLY A 98 -0.73 -9.02 9.86
N LEU A 99 -0.87 -8.05 8.95
CA LEU A 99 -0.26 -8.12 7.62
C LEU A 99 1.26 -8.31 7.73
N ASP A 100 1.95 -7.52 8.55
CA ASP A 100 3.41 -7.57 8.67
C ASP A 100 3.94 -8.89 9.23
N ARG A 101 3.19 -9.56 10.11
CA ARG A 101 3.57 -10.90 10.61
C ARG A 101 3.66 -11.90 9.46
N VAL A 102 2.58 -12.02 8.68
CA VAL A 102 2.56 -12.91 7.51
C VAL A 102 3.54 -12.46 6.44
N TRP A 103 3.66 -11.15 6.21
CA TRP A 103 4.56 -10.60 5.19
C TRP A 103 6.02 -11.02 5.41
N ARG A 104 6.48 -11.09 6.66
CA ARG A 104 7.83 -11.53 7.03
C ARG A 104 8.08 -13.00 6.72
N GLU A 105 7.06 -13.84 6.82
CA GLU A 105 7.16 -15.28 6.52
C GLU A 105 7.34 -15.53 5.02
N PHE A 106 6.65 -14.76 4.18
CA PHE A 106 6.71 -14.88 2.72
C PHE A 106 7.90 -14.14 2.09
N PHE A 107 8.42 -13.11 2.76
CA PHE A 107 9.57 -12.33 2.31
C PHE A 107 10.67 -12.27 3.39
N PRO A 108 11.26 -13.39 3.81
CA PRO A 108 12.19 -13.43 4.96
C PRO A 108 13.46 -12.62 4.74
N LYS A 109 13.88 -12.45 3.49
CA LYS A 109 15.07 -11.69 3.09
C LYS A 109 14.75 -10.84 1.87
N ASP A 110 15.33 -9.65 1.82
CA ASP A 110 15.24 -8.73 0.68
C ASP A 110 13.78 -8.51 0.22
N PRO A 111 12.86 -8.07 1.12
CA PRO A 111 11.45 -7.87 0.77
C PRO A 111 11.30 -6.87 -0.39
N PRO A 112 10.19 -6.89 -1.14
CA PRO A 112 9.97 -5.90 -2.20
C PRO A 112 9.95 -4.48 -1.63
N ALA A 113 10.16 -3.50 -2.50
CA ALA A 113 9.72 -2.15 -2.18
C ALA A 113 8.20 -2.19 -1.97
N ARG A 114 7.69 -1.53 -0.93
CA ARG A 114 6.27 -1.59 -0.56
C ARG A 114 5.73 -0.19 -0.31
N THR A 115 4.55 0.06 -0.84
CA THR A 115 3.73 1.22 -0.45
C THR A 115 2.49 0.69 0.23
N THR A 116 2.25 1.09 1.47
CA THR A 116 1.04 0.70 2.22
C THR A 116 0.22 1.96 2.47
N ILE A 117 -1.05 1.95 2.07
CA ILE A 117 -1.98 3.06 2.35
C ILE A 117 -3.31 2.53 2.87
N GLU A 118 -3.99 3.34 3.68
CA GLU A 118 -5.39 3.14 4.03
C GLU A 118 -6.29 3.68 2.91
N VAL A 119 -7.29 2.90 2.50
CA VAL A 119 -8.23 3.29 1.44
C VAL A 119 -9.63 3.65 1.95
N GLY A 120 -9.85 3.58 3.27
CA GLY A 120 -11.14 3.82 3.88
C GLY A 120 -11.98 2.55 4.02
N PRO A 121 -13.28 2.68 4.32
CA PRO A 121 -13.99 1.68 5.12
C PRO A 121 -14.23 0.34 4.44
N HIS A 122 -14.15 0.25 3.10
CA HIS A 122 -14.35 -1.01 2.38
C HIS A 122 -13.54 -1.02 1.07
N PRO A 123 -12.66 -2.00 0.85
CA PRO A 123 -12.18 -2.38 -0.47
C PRO A 123 -13.34 -2.80 -1.39
N LEU A 124 -13.04 -3.03 -2.67
CA LEU A 124 -14.05 -3.36 -3.69
C LEU A 124 -14.90 -4.60 -3.34
N ILE A 125 -14.32 -5.55 -2.60
CA ILE A 125 -15.00 -6.78 -2.17
C ILE A 125 -15.45 -6.61 -0.70
N PRO A 126 -16.76 -6.73 -0.40
CA PRO A 126 -17.26 -6.64 0.97
C PRO A 126 -16.57 -7.65 1.92
N GLY A 127 -16.04 -7.15 3.03
CA GLY A 127 -15.32 -7.94 4.04
C GLY A 127 -13.86 -8.24 3.70
N ALA A 128 -13.34 -7.75 2.57
CA ALA A 128 -11.91 -7.81 2.29
C ALA A 128 -11.22 -6.73 3.10
N LEU A 129 -10.15 -7.09 3.80
CA LEU A 129 -9.40 -6.19 4.67
C LEU A 129 -8.15 -5.62 3.96
N VAL A 130 -7.74 -6.27 2.87
CA VAL A 130 -6.52 -5.96 2.14
C VAL A 130 -6.65 -6.30 0.65
N GLU A 131 -6.04 -5.45 -0.18
CA GLU A 131 -5.77 -5.69 -1.60
C GLU A 131 -4.28 -5.47 -1.87
N VAL A 132 -3.66 -6.33 -2.69
CA VAL A 132 -2.23 -6.23 -3.01
C VAL A 132 -2.01 -6.23 -4.51
N HIS A 133 -1.27 -5.24 -5.00
CA HIS A 133 -0.71 -5.20 -6.34
C HIS A 133 0.77 -5.51 -6.28
N ALA A 134 1.30 -6.13 -7.33
CA ALA A 134 2.69 -6.55 -7.36
C ALA A 134 3.32 -6.43 -8.75
N ILE A 135 4.58 -6.03 -8.75
CA ILE A 135 5.46 -6.12 -9.92
C ILE A 135 6.56 -7.11 -9.56
N GLY A 136 6.66 -8.17 -10.36
CA GLY A 136 7.74 -9.14 -10.30
C GLY A 136 8.66 -9.05 -11.51
N ILE A 137 9.79 -9.75 -11.43
CA ILE A 137 10.65 -9.98 -12.58
C ILE A 137 10.83 -11.47 -12.83
N VAL A 138 11.04 -11.87 -14.07
CA VAL A 138 11.65 -13.15 -14.44
C VAL A 138 13.14 -12.85 -14.60
N PRO A 139 14.00 -13.24 -13.65
CA PRO A 139 15.41 -12.96 -13.76
C PRO A 139 15.97 -13.60 -15.03
N ASP A 140 16.71 -12.80 -15.78
CA ASP A 140 17.54 -13.27 -16.88
C ASP A 140 18.99 -12.82 -16.60
N GLY A 141 19.93 -13.13 -17.49
CA GLY A 141 21.33 -12.72 -17.32
C GLY A 141 21.52 -11.19 -17.23
N THR A 142 20.50 -10.39 -17.56
CA THR A 142 20.56 -8.92 -17.60
C THR A 142 19.77 -8.25 -16.47
N VAL A 143 18.65 -8.83 -16.04
CA VAL A 143 17.76 -8.27 -15.02
C VAL A 143 17.74 -9.17 -13.78
N ARG A 144 18.16 -8.60 -12.65
CA ARG A 144 18.09 -9.23 -11.32
C ARG A 144 17.57 -8.23 -10.31
N LYS A 145 16.97 -8.75 -9.24
CA LYS A 145 16.55 -7.96 -8.08
C LYS A 145 17.77 -7.55 -7.29
N GLN A 146 17.90 -6.26 -7.02
CA GLN A 146 18.95 -5.71 -6.17
C GLN A 146 18.31 -4.73 -5.17
N VAL A 147 18.33 -5.08 -3.88
CA VAL A 147 17.91 -4.17 -2.82
C VAL A 147 18.93 -3.04 -2.70
N ILE A 148 18.43 -1.82 -2.64
CA ILE A 148 19.22 -0.60 -2.47
C ILE A 148 18.84 0.01 -1.12
N GLN A 149 19.80 0.00 -0.20
CA GLN A 149 19.73 0.72 1.07
C GLN A 149 20.69 1.92 0.96
N PRO A 150 20.19 3.15 0.75
CA PRO A 150 21.04 4.34 0.71
C PRO A 150 21.60 4.63 2.10
N ALA A 151 22.87 5.05 2.15
CA ALA A 151 23.46 5.54 3.40
C ALA A 151 22.71 6.80 3.89
N GLY A 152 22.34 6.83 5.17
CA GLY A 152 21.66 7.98 5.78
C GLY A 152 20.14 8.01 5.61
N VAL A 153 19.54 7.11 4.81
CA VAL A 153 18.08 6.95 4.76
C VAL A 153 17.64 6.00 5.87
N PRO A 154 16.75 6.43 6.79
CA PRO A 154 16.24 5.55 7.84
C PRO A 154 15.59 4.31 7.24
N THR A 155 15.84 3.16 7.86
CA THR A 155 15.13 1.93 7.49
C THR A 155 13.67 2.07 7.92
N PRO A 156 12.69 1.77 7.04
CA PRO A 156 11.30 1.71 7.43
C PRO A 156 11.11 0.74 8.62
N SER A 157 10.19 1.07 9.54
CA SER A 157 9.77 0.16 10.61
C SER A 157 9.04 -1.07 10.05
N GLU A 158 8.40 -0.89 8.90
CA GLU A 158 7.77 -1.92 8.08
C GLU A 158 8.80 -2.90 7.45
N HIS A 159 8.40 -4.16 7.24
CA HIS A 159 9.25 -5.15 6.56
C HIS A 159 9.31 -4.96 5.04
N CYS A 160 9.95 -3.87 4.60
CA CYS A 160 10.10 -3.53 3.19
C CYS A 160 11.50 -3.00 2.86
N SER A 161 11.88 -3.10 1.58
CA SER A 161 13.14 -2.52 1.10
C SER A 161 12.94 -1.04 0.75
N PRO A 162 13.83 -0.10 1.13
CA PRO A 162 13.65 1.31 0.77
C PRO A 162 13.57 1.52 -0.75
N ALA A 163 14.43 0.81 -1.48
CA ALA A 163 14.33 0.72 -2.93
C ALA A 163 14.84 -0.63 -3.45
N VAL A 164 14.36 -1.02 -4.62
CA VAL A 164 14.75 -2.22 -5.34
C VAL A 164 15.05 -1.84 -6.79
N ARG A 165 16.26 -2.11 -7.25
CA ARG A 165 16.65 -1.98 -8.66
C ARG A 165 16.41 -3.30 -9.38
N ALA A 166 15.85 -3.22 -10.58
CA ALA A 166 15.79 -4.32 -11.52
C ALA A 166 15.98 -3.78 -12.93
N GLY A 167 17.07 -4.20 -13.59
CA GLY A 167 17.46 -3.64 -14.88
C GLY A 167 17.64 -2.13 -14.81
N SER A 168 16.99 -1.40 -15.72
CA SER A 168 16.99 0.07 -15.78
C SER A 168 15.99 0.74 -14.84
N PHE A 169 15.11 -0.02 -14.17
CA PHE A 169 14.11 0.54 -13.27
C PHE A 169 14.57 0.51 -11.81
N LEU A 170 14.18 1.55 -11.08
CA LEU A 170 14.31 1.64 -9.62
C LEU A 170 12.91 1.80 -9.04
N PHE A 171 12.51 0.86 -8.20
CA PHE A 171 11.24 0.87 -7.48
C PHE A 171 11.52 1.33 -6.05
N HIS A 172 10.83 2.36 -5.55
CA HIS A 172 10.98 2.82 -4.18
C HIS A 172 9.77 2.45 -3.33
N SER A 173 9.98 2.31 -2.01
CA SER A 173 8.90 2.16 -1.04
C SER A 173 8.15 3.47 -0.84
N GLY A 174 6.97 3.39 -0.21
CA GLY A 174 6.28 4.58 0.26
C GLY A 174 7.19 5.42 1.16
N LEU A 175 7.20 6.73 0.92
CA LEU A 175 7.92 7.70 1.74
C LEU A 175 6.89 8.56 2.47
N PRO A 176 6.30 8.07 3.59
CA PRO A 176 5.48 8.92 4.42
C PRO A 176 6.31 10.10 4.91
N ALA A 177 5.70 11.28 5.02
CA ALA A 177 6.33 12.48 5.57
C ALA A 177 6.43 12.36 7.10
N THR A 178 7.06 11.29 7.58
CA THR A 178 7.15 10.90 8.98
C THR A 178 8.60 10.65 9.32
N ASP A 179 9.06 11.14 10.47
CA ASP A 179 10.34 10.74 11.01
C ASP A 179 10.25 9.27 11.46
N PHE A 180 10.93 8.37 10.75
CA PHE A 180 10.91 6.93 11.04
C PHE A 180 11.46 6.57 12.43
N LYS A 181 12.21 7.45 13.10
CA LYS A 181 12.67 7.21 14.47
C LYS A 181 11.58 7.51 15.51
N THR A 182 10.81 8.57 15.30
CA THR A 182 9.81 9.04 16.28
C THR A 182 8.38 8.64 15.92
N GLY A 183 8.12 8.28 14.65
CA GLY A 183 6.79 8.02 14.13
C GLY A 183 5.94 9.29 13.95
N ILE A 184 6.54 10.48 14.10
CA ILE A 184 5.84 11.76 14.07
C ILE A 184 5.94 12.36 12.65
N PRO A 185 4.83 12.82 12.05
CA PRO A 185 4.86 13.58 10.83
C PRO A 185 5.82 14.77 10.91
N VAL A 186 6.68 14.95 9.92
CA VAL A 186 7.59 16.09 9.85
C VAL A 186 6.76 17.36 9.71
N GLY A 187 6.81 18.24 10.73
CA GLY A 187 6.00 19.46 10.77
C GLY A 187 5.14 19.58 12.03
N LYS A 188 4.83 18.46 12.68
CA LYS A 188 4.01 18.42 13.89
C LYS A 188 4.86 18.57 15.14
N ASP A 189 4.97 19.80 15.65
CA ASP A 189 5.59 20.05 16.95
C ASP A 189 4.70 19.47 18.08
N PRO A 190 5.19 18.53 18.92
CA PRO A 190 4.42 17.98 20.03
C PRO A 190 3.99 19.03 21.06
N GLN A 191 4.72 20.14 21.18
CA GLN A 191 4.39 21.26 22.06
C GLN A 191 3.33 22.19 21.46
N PHE A 192 3.22 22.20 20.13
CA PHE A 192 2.25 23.03 19.39
C PHE A 192 1.47 22.19 18.38
N PRO A 193 0.63 21.24 18.84
CA PRO A 193 -0.06 20.27 17.99
C PRO A 193 -1.08 20.89 17.02
N ASN A 194 -1.36 22.19 17.18
CA ASN A 194 -2.34 22.96 16.40
C ASN A 194 -1.68 24.05 15.53
N TYR A 195 -0.36 24.10 15.42
CA TYR A 195 0.34 25.12 14.63
C TYR A 195 1.22 24.43 13.58
N ARG A 196 0.94 24.71 12.30
CA ARG A 196 1.62 24.19 11.09
C ARG A 196 1.28 22.77 10.62
N ASP A 197 0.14 22.19 11.01
CA ASP A 197 -0.39 21.01 10.32
C ASP A 197 -1.92 20.95 10.36
N ASN A 198 -2.53 21.07 9.18
CA ASN A 198 -3.65 20.28 8.65
C ASN A 198 -4.04 20.88 7.29
N ALA A 199 -4.32 20.05 6.28
CA ALA A 199 -4.83 20.53 4.98
C ALA A 199 -6.10 21.41 5.11
N GLU A 200 -6.83 21.29 6.22
CA GLU A 200 -7.95 22.16 6.58
C GLU A 200 -7.55 23.64 6.76
N ASP A 201 -6.32 23.93 7.23
CA ASP A 201 -5.84 25.32 7.35
C ASP A 201 -5.53 25.97 5.99
N GLN A 202 -5.30 25.16 4.94
CA GLN A 202 -5.11 25.65 3.57
C GLN A 202 -6.43 25.81 2.81
N ILE A 203 -7.48 25.11 3.23
CA ILE A 203 -8.82 25.17 2.63
C ILE A 203 -9.75 25.99 3.55
N GLY A 204 -9.43 27.28 3.71
CA GLY A 204 -10.43 28.26 4.13
C GLY A 204 -10.47 28.64 5.61
N SER A 205 -9.41 29.28 6.10
CA SER A 205 -9.58 30.36 7.08
C SER A 205 -9.90 31.69 6.34
N SER A 206 -11.03 31.73 5.66
CA SER A 206 -11.65 33.01 5.26
C SER A 206 -12.38 33.68 6.43
N THR A 207 -12.24 33.16 7.65
CA THR A 207 -12.66 33.81 8.88
C THR A 207 -11.60 34.79 9.33
N CYS A 208 -11.84 36.06 8.97
CA CYS A 208 -11.18 37.22 9.53
C CYS A 208 -11.06 37.08 11.07
N PRO A 209 -9.94 37.48 11.72
CA PRO A 209 -9.66 37.21 13.14
C PRO A 209 -10.69 37.79 14.12
N CYS A 210 -11.56 38.69 13.66
CA CYS A 210 -12.66 39.21 14.42
C CYS A 210 -13.82 38.20 14.44
N ARG A 211 -13.83 37.32 15.46
CA ARG A 211 -14.98 36.49 15.86
C ARG A 211 -16.25 37.33 16.05
N ARG A 212 -16.96 37.66 14.97
CA ARG A 212 -18.34 38.17 15.02
C ARG A 212 -19.17 37.59 13.88
N PRO A 213 -20.45 37.23 14.13
CA PRO A 213 -21.32 36.70 13.09
C PRO A 213 -21.50 37.72 11.95
N ALA A 214 -21.56 37.23 10.71
CA ALA A 214 -21.56 37.98 9.44
C ALA A 214 -22.73 38.97 9.21
N ALA A 215 -23.53 39.31 10.23
CA ALA A 215 -24.68 40.20 10.10
C ALA A 215 -24.40 41.69 10.39
N ARG A 216 -23.15 42.09 10.70
CA ARG A 216 -22.81 43.48 11.09
C ARG A 216 -21.70 44.15 10.28
N CYS A 217 -21.41 43.70 9.07
CA CYS A 217 -20.59 44.46 8.13
C CYS A 217 -21.48 45.30 7.20
N ARG A 218 -22.06 46.38 7.74
CA ARG A 218 -22.50 47.52 6.93
C ARG A 218 -22.04 48.83 7.58
N SER A 219 -21.36 49.63 6.75
CA SER A 219 -21.02 51.05 6.93
C SER A 219 -20.11 51.42 8.10
N ARG A 220 -18.84 51.68 7.80
CA ARG A 220 -18.28 53.04 7.68
C ARG A 220 -16.80 52.93 7.33
N GLY A 221 -16.39 53.72 6.33
CA GLY A 221 -15.12 53.59 5.64
C GLY A 221 -13.90 53.70 6.55
N SER A 222 -12.91 52.85 6.27
CA SER A 222 -11.50 53.22 6.25
C SER A 222 -10.74 52.06 5.61
N TRP A 223 -9.91 52.43 4.63
CA TRP A 223 -9.09 51.53 3.85
C TRP A 223 -8.01 50.87 4.72
N CYS A 224 -7.81 49.56 4.56
CA CYS A 224 -6.51 48.96 4.84
C CYS A 224 -5.78 48.74 3.51
N ARG A 225 -4.88 49.66 3.16
CA ARG A 225 -3.79 49.41 2.20
C ARG A 225 -2.72 48.58 2.91
N GLY A 226 -2.16 47.62 2.20
CA GLY A 226 -1.13 46.73 2.72
C GLY A 226 0.18 47.44 3.06
N ARG A 227 0.89 46.82 4.00
CA ARG A 227 2.31 46.49 3.93
C ARG A 227 2.52 45.13 4.55
#